data_AF-A0A192GS67-F1
#
_entry.id   AF-A0A192GS67-F1
#
_cell.length_a   1.000
_cell.length_b   1.000
_cell.length_c   1.000
_cell.angle_alpha   90.00
_cell.angle_beta   90.00
_cell.angle_gamma   90.00
#
_symmetry.space_group_name_H-M   'P 1'
#
loop_
_entity.id
_entity.type
_entity.pdbx_description
1 polymer ?
#
loop_
_entity_poly.entity_id
_entity_poly.type
_entity_poly.pdbx_seq_one_letter_code
_entity_poly.pdbx_strand_id
1 'polypeptide(L)'
;EAPDYGHETTSEAYSYWLWLEAMYGHYSGDWTYLNTAWTNMETYLIPTQADQPTNSFYNPNSPAGYAAEWPLPNNYPSPLNTSIPVGQDPLGQELATTYGTWNIYGMHWLLDVDNIYGYGRRGDGSSTPSYINTYQRG
;
A
#
# COMPACT_ATOMS: atom_id res chain seq x y z
N GLU A 1 -2.26 -18.65 -0.10
CA GLU A 1 -3.60 -18.58 -0.74
C GLU A 1 -3.77 -17.27 -1.50
N ALA A 2 -3.38 -16.15 -0.90
CA ALA A 2 -3.01 -14.90 -1.56
C ALA A 2 -1.82 -14.26 -0.82
N PRO A 3 -1.86 -14.08 0.52
CA PRO A 3 -0.66 -14.15 1.35
C PRO A 3 -0.05 -15.56 1.29
N ASP A 4 1.26 -15.64 1.53
CA ASP A 4 2.00 -16.90 1.58
C ASP A 4 2.39 -17.32 3.01
N TYR A 5 2.17 -16.46 4.01
CA TYR A 5 2.30 -16.79 5.42
C TYR A 5 1.12 -16.29 6.28
N GLY A 6 0.71 -17.08 7.27
CA GLY A 6 -0.54 -16.87 8.00
C GLY A 6 -0.57 -15.69 8.98
N HIS A 7 0.59 -15.18 9.42
CA HIS A 7 0.67 -13.93 10.20
C HIS A 7 1.08 -12.73 9.34
N GLU A 8 0.99 -12.86 8.02
CA GLU A 8 0.82 -11.66 7.21
C GLU A 8 -0.57 -11.08 7.47
N THR A 9 -0.74 -9.79 7.20
CA THR A 9 -2.06 -9.15 7.18
C THR A 9 -2.23 -8.37 5.89
N THR A 10 -3.47 -8.10 5.52
CA THR A 10 -3.82 -7.49 4.25
C THR A 10 -4.73 -6.29 4.43
N SER A 11 -4.74 -5.39 3.44
CA SER A 11 -5.77 -4.34 3.36
C SER A 11 -7.19 -4.89 3.32
N GLU A 12 -7.37 -6.10 2.77
CA GLU A 12 -8.61 -6.86 2.85
C GLU A 12 -8.98 -7.17 4.32
N ALA A 13 -8.07 -7.76 5.10
CA ALA A 13 -8.31 -8.06 6.51
C ALA A 13 -8.68 -6.82 7.33
N TYR A 14 -8.01 -5.69 7.07
CA TYR A 14 -8.37 -4.41 7.69
C TYR A 14 -9.75 -3.91 7.28
N SER A 15 -10.14 -4.05 6.02
CA SER A 15 -11.49 -3.67 5.58
C SER A 15 -12.59 -4.51 6.27
N TYR A 16 -12.34 -5.81 6.47
CA TYR A 16 -13.24 -6.69 7.24
C TYR A 16 -13.26 -6.33 8.73
N TRP A 17 -12.12 -5.93 9.29
CA TRP A 17 -12.06 -5.46 10.68
C TRP A 17 -12.90 -4.20 10.86
N LEU A 18 -12.75 -3.19 9.99
CA LEU A 18 -13.59 -2.00 10.01
C LEU A 18 -15.09 -2.35 9.89
N TRP A 19 -15.44 -3.29 9.02
CA TRP A 19 -16.83 -3.73 8.88
C TRP A 19 -17.35 -4.41 10.17
N LEU A 20 -16.56 -5.29 10.78
CA LEU A 20 -16.90 -5.93 12.04
C LEU A 20 -17.18 -4.91 13.14
N GLU A 21 -16.29 -3.92 13.31
CA GLU A 21 -16.44 -2.91 14.36
C GLU A 21 -17.57 -1.91 14.06
N ALA A 22 -17.88 -1.67 12.79
CA ALA A 22 -19.07 -0.90 12.42
C ALA A 22 -20.36 -1.63 12.81
N MET A 23 -20.43 -2.96 12.66
CA MET A 23 -21.56 -3.77 13.13
C MET A 23 -21.63 -3.82 14.64
N TYR A 24 -20.48 -3.97 15.32
CA TYR A 24 -20.42 -3.89 16.77
C TYR A 24 -20.95 -2.55 17.28
N GLY A 25 -20.52 -1.43 16.70
CA GLY A 25 -21.00 -0.10 17.04
C GLY A 25 -22.50 0.09 16.81
N HIS A 26 -23.04 -0.47 15.72
CA HIS A 26 -24.48 -0.44 15.44
C HIS A 26 -25.32 -1.10 16.55
N TYR A 27 -24.92 -2.28 17.03
CA TYR A 27 -25.69 -3.04 18.02
C TYR A 27 -25.42 -2.62 19.47
N SER A 28 -24.19 -2.24 19.79
CA SER A 28 -23.78 -1.90 21.16
C SER A 28 -23.93 -0.41 21.49
N GLY A 29 -23.90 0.46 20.47
CA GLY A 29 -23.75 1.91 20.62
C GLY A 29 -22.32 2.36 20.90
N ASP A 30 -21.36 1.43 21.03
CA ASP A 30 -19.96 1.74 21.31
C ASP A 30 -19.12 1.75 20.01
N TRP A 31 -18.79 2.95 19.56
CA TRP A 31 -18.01 3.22 18.34
C TRP A 31 -16.50 3.32 18.59
N THR A 32 -16.04 3.13 19.83
CA THR A 32 -14.61 3.27 20.18
C THR A 32 -13.74 2.23 19.48
N TYR A 33 -14.27 1.03 19.24
CA TYR A 33 -13.55 -0.03 18.52
C TYR A 33 -13.37 0.28 17.04
N LEU A 34 -14.36 0.88 16.37
CA LEU A 34 -14.22 1.31 14.99
C LEU A 34 -13.15 2.39 14.85
N ASN A 35 -13.13 3.37 15.76
CA ASN A 35 -12.07 4.38 15.79
C ASN A 35 -10.69 3.75 16.03
N THR A 36 -10.62 2.75 16.92
CA THR A 36 -9.37 2.02 17.20
C THR A 36 -8.85 1.28 15.96
N ALA A 37 -9.75 0.58 15.24
CA ALA A 37 -9.41 -0.11 14.01
C ALA A 37 -8.94 0.87 12.92
N TRP A 38 -9.59 2.03 12.78
CA TRP A 38 -9.19 3.08 11.84
C TRP A 38 -7.82 3.66 12.18
N THR A 39 -7.57 4.03 13.45
CA THR A 39 -6.26 4.52 13.89
C THR A 39 -5.16 3.50 13.67
N ASN A 40 -5.44 2.21 13.91
CA ASN A 40 -4.48 1.13 13.65
C ASN A 40 -4.16 1.01 12.15
N MET A 41 -5.18 1.09 11.27
CA MET A 41 -5.01 1.11 9.81
C MET A 41 -4.10 2.27 9.36
N GLU A 42 -4.36 3.48 9.83
CA GLU A 42 -3.52 4.65 9.50
C GLU A 42 -2.09 4.51 10.00
N THR A 43 -1.89 3.90 11.17
CA THR A 43 -0.57 3.75 11.78
C THR A 43 0.30 2.73 11.05
N TYR A 44 -0.30 1.63 10.60
CA TYR A 44 0.46 0.47 10.15
C TYR A 44 0.34 0.19 8.66
N LEU A 45 -0.83 0.40 8.05
CA LEU A 45 -1.16 -0.05 6.70
C LEU A 45 -1.09 1.05 5.65
N ILE A 46 -1.33 2.31 6.04
CA ILE A 46 -1.15 3.47 5.17
C ILE A 46 0.30 3.97 5.32
N PRO A 47 1.10 4.02 4.24
CA PRO A 47 2.49 4.45 4.33
C PRO A 47 2.62 5.87 4.90
N THR A 48 3.49 6.06 5.90
CA THR A 48 3.74 7.38 6.48
C THR A 48 4.62 8.23 5.56
N GLN A 49 4.82 9.52 5.85
CA GLN A 49 5.80 10.36 5.13
C GLN A 49 7.21 9.72 5.09
N ALA A 50 7.61 8.97 6.13
CA ALA A 50 8.91 8.30 6.16
C ALA A 50 8.96 7.08 5.23
N ASP A 51 7.81 6.48 4.92
CA ASP A 51 7.70 5.29 4.07
C ASP A 51 7.50 5.65 2.59
N GLN A 52 6.99 6.86 2.31
CA GLN A 52 6.82 7.42 0.96
C GLN A 52 7.43 8.84 0.81
N PRO A 53 8.75 9.02 1.04
CA PRO A 53 9.34 10.34 1.29
C PRO A 53 9.55 11.24 0.06
N THR A 54 9.40 10.71 -1.16
CA THR A 54 9.84 11.37 -2.40
C THR A 54 8.72 11.63 -3.39
N ASN A 55 7.45 11.57 -2.98
CA ASN A 55 6.32 11.85 -3.86
C ASN A 55 6.34 13.27 -4.46
N SER A 56 7.05 14.22 -3.86
CA SER A 56 7.25 15.56 -4.43
C SER A 56 8.03 15.56 -5.75
N PHE A 57 8.68 14.46 -6.12
CA PHE A 57 9.32 14.28 -7.43
C PHE A 57 8.37 13.78 -8.51
N TYR A 58 7.14 13.39 -8.14
CA TYR A 58 6.14 12.92 -9.09
C TYR A 58 5.78 14.00 -10.11
N ASN A 59 5.66 13.60 -11.37
CA ASN A 59 5.23 14.47 -12.45
C ASN A 59 3.96 13.88 -13.10
N PRO A 60 2.78 14.49 -12.89
CA PRO A 60 1.53 14.02 -13.49
C PRO A 60 1.56 13.99 -15.03
N ASN A 61 2.44 14.76 -15.68
CA ASN A 61 2.60 14.73 -17.14
C ASN A 61 3.50 13.60 -17.65
N SER A 62 4.18 12.89 -16.76
CA SER A 62 5.05 11.75 -17.06
C SER A 62 5.00 10.76 -15.89
N PRO A 63 3.86 10.10 -15.66
CA PRO A 63 3.57 9.42 -14.40
C PRO A 63 4.38 8.14 -14.19
N ALA A 64 4.83 7.49 -15.27
CA ALA A 64 5.62 6.26 -15.20
C ALA A 64 6.43 6.03 -16.49
N GLY A 65 7.36 5.07 -16.45
CA GLY A 65 7.94 4.47 -17.65
C GLY A 65 7.27 3.14 -17.97
N TYR A 66 6.91 2.91 -19.23
CA TYR A 66 6.29 1.66 -19.66
C TYR A 66 7.28 0.47 -19.57
N ALA A 67 6.82 -0.65 -19.04
CA ALA A 67 7.42 -1.97 -19.20
C ALA A 67 6.30 -2.97 -19.49
N ALA A 68 6.55 -3.95 -20.36
CA ALA A 68 5.53 -4.92 -20.74
C ALA A 68 5.30 -5.96 -19.63
N GLU A 69 4.08 -6.46 -19.51
CA GLU A 69 3.81 -7.72 -18.81
C GLU A 69 4.20 -8.91 -19.70
N TRP A 70 4.49 -10.05 -19.08
CA TRP A 70 4.83 -11.28 -19.80
C TRP A 70 3.99 -12.46 -19.30
N PRO A 71 3.65 -13.42 -20.18
CA PRO A 71 2.81 -14.56 -19.80
C PRO A 71 3.44 -15.51 -18.78
N LEU A 72 4.77 -15.49 -18.63
CA LEU A 72 5.49 -16.42 -17.75
C LEU A 72 6.56 -15.70 -16.91
N PRO A 73 6.78 -16.12 -15.65
CA PRO A 73 7.76 -15.49 -14.77
C PRO A 73 9.22 -15.57 -15.23
N ASN A 74 9.57 -16.50 -16.12
CA ASN A 74 10.91 -16.65 -16.67
C ASN A 74 11.27 -15.58 -17.71
N ASN A 75 10.30 -14.79 -18.17
CA ASN A 75 10.51 -13.68 -19.09
C ASN A 75 10.84 -12.36 -18.39
N TYR A 76 10.79 -12.32 -17.06
CA TYR A 76 11.18 -11.16 -16.26
C TYR A 76 12.69 -11.21 -15.92
N PRO A 77 13.38 -10.06 -15.75
CA PRO A 77 12.82 -8.71 -15.63
C PRO A 77 12.38 -8.11 -16.96
N SER A 78 11.23 -7.42 -16.95
CA SER A 78 10.73 -6.71 -18.12
C SER A 78 11.51 -5.40 -18.34
N PRO A 79 12.03 -5.14 -19.55
CA PRO A 79 12.78 -3.91 -19.81
C PRO A 79 11.86 -2.70 -19.89
N LEU A 80 12.33 -1.56 -19.38
CA LEU A 80 11.69 -0.26 -19.61
C LEU A 80 11.82 0.14 -21.08
N ASN A 81 10.73 0.62 -21.66
CA ASN A 81 10.69 1.12 -23.03
C ASN A 81 10.12 2.55 -23.06
N THR A 82 11.03 3.52 -23.15
CA THR A 82 10.72 4.96 -23.18
C THR A 82 10.17 5.44 -24.52
N SER A 83 10.15 4.59 -25.55
CA SER A 83 9.56 4.93 -26.86
C SER A 83 8.04 4.74 -26.88
N ILE A 84 7.47 4.07 -25.87
CA ILE A 84 6.03 3.91 -25.73
C ILE A 84 5.44 5.12 -25.00
N PRO A 85 4.49 5.87 -25.61
CA PRO A 85 3.86 7.00 -24.97
C PRO A 85 3.11 6.59 -23.70
N VAL A 86 3.24 7.40 -22.66
CA VAL A 86 2.46 7.30 -21.41
C VAL A 86 1.55 8.52 -21.32
N GLY A 87 0.30 8.31 -20.91
CA GLY A 87 -0.68 9.39 -20.77
C GLY A 87 -0.37 10.32 -19.59
N GLN A 88 -1.15 11.39 -19.47
CA GLN A 88 -1.13 12.27 -18.31
C GLN A 88 -2.05 11.73 -17.21
N ASP A 89 -1.64 11.85 -15.95
CA ASP A 89 -2.48 11.60 -14.79
C ASP A 89 -3.30 12.87 -14.44
N PRO A 90 -4.62 12.84 -14.57
CA PRO A 90 -5.46 13.99 -14.27
C PRO A 90 -5.72 14.21 -12.77
N LEU A 91 -5.39 13.25 -11.90
CA LEU A 91 -5.76 13.28 -10.48
C LEU A 91 -4.62 13.74 -9.56
N GLY A 92 -3.36 13.42 -9.89
CA GLY A 92 -2.23 13.67 -8.98
C GLY A 92 -2.15 15.13 -8.49
N GLN A 93 -2.33 16.11 -9.39
CA GLN A 93 -2.31 17.52 -9.02
C GLN A 93 -3.54 17.93 -8.18
N GLU A 94 -4.73 17.45 -8.53
CA GLU A 94 -5.97 17.76 -7.82
C GLU A 94 -5.91 17.25 -6.37
N LEU A 95 -5.48 16.01 -6.18
CA LEU A 95 -5.33 15.39 -4.87
C LEU A 95 -4.28 16.13 -4.04
N ALA A 96 -3.12 16.43 -4.63
CA ALA A 96 -2.06 17.16 -3.93
C ALA A 96 -2.49 18.56 -3.47
N THR A 97 -3.27 19.27 -4.31
CA THR A 97 -3.82 20.58 -3.94
C THR A 97 -4.90 20.45 -2.87
N THR A 98 -5.80 19.48 -2.98
CA THR A 98 -6.91 19.27 -2.04
C THR A 98 -6.40 18.94 -0.64
N TYR A 99 -5.41 18.05 -0.54
CA TYR A 99 -4.93 17.52 0.74
C TYR A 99 -3.63 18.15 1.23
N GLY A 100 -3.02 19.07 0.46
CA GLY A 100 -1.80 19.78 0.84
C GLY A 100 -0.55 18.90 0.92
N THR A 101 -0.57 17.71 0.31
CA THR A 101 0.53 16.75 0.31
C THR A 101 0.54 15.92 -0.96
N TRP A 102 1.73 15.54 -1.46
CA TRP A 102 1.85 14.58 -2.57
C TRP A 102 1.73 13.12 -2.13
N ASN A 103 1.62 12.86 -0.83
CA ASN A 103 1.50 11.50 -0.32
C ASN A 103 0.14 10.90 -0.64
N ILE A 104 0.14 9.60 -0.88
CA ILE A 104 -1.07 8.82 -1.09
C ILE A 104 -1.61 8.34 0.25
N TYR A 105 -2.84 8.73 0.57
CA TYR A 105 -3.61 8.20 1.68
C TYR A 105 -4.41 6.98 1.20
N GLY A 106 -3.73 5.83 1.16
CA GLY A 106 -4.30 4.55 0.73
C GLY A 106 -3.53 3.40 1.35
N MET A 107 -4.25 2.32 1.68
CA MET A 107 -3.65 1.14 2.29
C MET A 107 -2.72 0.45 1.29
N HIS A 108 -1.50 0.11 1.74
CA HIS A 108 -0.72 -0.93 1.07
C HIS A 108 -1.39 -2.29 1.31
N TRP A 109 -1.16 -3.24 0.40
CA TRP A 109 -1.96 -4.46 0.37
C TRP A 109 -1.48 -5.56 1.33
N LEU A 110 -0.19 -5.62 1.68
CA LEU A 110 0.40 -6.73 2.45
C LEU A 110 1.45 -6.25 3.47
N LEU A 111 1.32 -6.71 4.71
CA LEU A 111 2.35 -6.57 5.73
C LEU A 111 2.75 -7.93 6.30
N ASP A 112 4.02 -8.07 6.62
CA ASP A 112 4.53 -9.11 7.51
C ASP A 112 4.48 -8.57 8.96
N VAL A 113 3.51 -9.06 9.74
CA VAL A 113 3.21 -8.52 11.08
C VAL A 113 4.33 -8.80 12.06
N ASP A 114 4.92 -10.00 11.99
CA ASP A 114 5.91 -10.50 12.94
C ASP A 114 7.35 -10.38 12.44
N ASN A 115 7.56 -9.78 11.26
CA ASN A 115 8.86 -9.66 10.58
C ASN A 115 9.53 -11.04 10.38
N ILE A 116 8.74 -12.06 10.02
CA ILE A 116 9.25 -13.41 9.75
C ILE A 116 10.21 -13.44 8.55
N TYR A 117 10.06 -12.52 7.61
CA TYR A 117 10.96 -12.38 6.46
C TYR A 117 12.22 -11.56 6.77
N GLY A 118 12.26 -10.87 7.90
CA GLY A 118 13.45 -10.19 8.39
C GLY A 118 13.84 -8.92 7.62
N TYR A 119 12.92 -8.31 6.84
CA TYR A 119 13.19 -7.05 6.14
C TYR A 119 13.08 -5.82 7.06
N GLY A 120 12.27 -5.91 8.10
CA GLY A 120 12.00 -4.82 9.02
C GLY A 120 11.25 -3.65 8.37
N ARG A 121 11.41 -2.43 8.90
CA ARG A 121 10.92 -1.21 8.25
C ARG A 121 12.07 -0.45 7.62
N ARG A 122 11.89 -0.02 6.37
CA ARG A 122 12.90 0.75 5.62
C ARG A 122 14.28 0.07 5.61
N GLY A 123 14.27 -1.27 5.54
CA GLY A 123 15.48 -2.10 5.47
C GLY A 123 16.24 -2.27 6.78
N ASP A 124 15.65 -1.92 7.94
CA ASP A 124 16.34 -2.04 9.23
C ASP A 124 16.47 -3.49 9.75
N GLY A 125 15.73 -4.43 9.17
CA GLY A 125 15.77 -5.85 9.51
C GLY A 125 15.13 -6.24 10.85
N SER A 126 14.59 -5.28 11.62
CA SER A 126 14.12 -5.56 12.99
C SER A 126 12.72 -5.02 13.32
N SER A 127 12.27 -3.93 12.69
CA SER A 127 11.01 -3.30 13.06
C SER A 127 9.80 -4.08 12.54
N THR A 128 8.71 -4.10 13.31
CA THR A 128 7.41 -4.64 12.90
C THR A 128 6.34 -3.54 12.86
N PRO A 129 5.28 -3.71 12.04
CA PRO A 129 5.16 -4.68 10.95
C PRO A 129 6.00 -4.25 9.73
N SER A 130 6.45 -5.20 8.90
CA SER A 130 7.24 -4.93 7.69
C SER A 130 6.34 -4.74 6.46
N TYR A 131 6.59 -3.68 5.69
CA TYR A 131 5.98 -3.51 4.37
C TYR A 131 6.65 -4.44 3.37
N ILE A 132 5.89 -5.37 2.80
CA ILE A 132 6.38 -6.39 1.87
C ILE A 132 5.51 -6.47 0.61
N ASN A 133 6.01 -7.14 -0.43
CA ASN A 133 5.24 -7.45 -1.62
C ASN A 133 5.70 -8.79 -2.20
N THR A 134 4.85 -9.43 -3.01
CA THR A 134 5.10 -10.75 -3.60
C THR A 134 4.90 -10.78 -5.11
N TYR A 135 3.68 -10.49 -5.60
CA TYR A 135 3.33 -10.56 -7.01
C TYR A 135 3.97 -9.46 -7.85
N GLN A 136 4.85 -9.81 -8.81
CA GLN A 136 5.56 -8.85 -9.68
C GLN A 136 5.82 -9.36 -11.12
N ARG A 137 5.42 -10.60 -11.46
CA ARG A 137 5.90 -11.30 -12.67
C ARG A 137 4.78 -11.91 -13.54
N GLY A 138 3.78 -11.07 -13.83
CA GLY A 138 2.62 -11.43 -14.64
C GLY A 138 1.53 -12.08 -13.81
#